data_AF-A0A0Q7W4J2-F1
#
_entry.id   AF-A0A0Q7W4J2-F1
#
_cell.length_a   1.000
_cell.length_b   1.000
_cell.length_c   1.000
_cell.angle_alpha   90.00
_cell.angle_beta   90.00
_cell.angle_gamma   90.00
#
_symmetry.space_group_name_H-M   'P 1'
#
loop_
_entity.id
_entity.type
_entity.pdbx_description
1 polymer ?
#
loop_
_entity_poly.entity_id
_entity_poly.type
_entity_poly.pdbx_seq_one_letter_code
_entity_poly.pdbx_strand_id
1 'polypeptide(L)' 'MPAIHKLESLQHFPAQGTFLGARVQVCFNYDLSALYGGVVVREDTVEPGLMIIRLDSGEHVTSLECQWSMAQAGRA' A
#
# COMPACT_ATOMS: atom_id res chain seq x y z
N MET A 1 21.48 -26.54 -13.40
CA MET A 1 21.00 -25.36 -14.16
C MET A 1 19.92 -24.71 -13.32
N PRO A 2 20.01 -23.41 -12.95
CA PRO A 2 19.03 -22.82 -12.05
C PRO A 2 17.68 -22.71 -12.77
N ALA A 3 16.62 -23.16 -12.11
CA ALA A 3 15.26 -22.97 -12.58
C ALA A 3 14.93 -21.48 -12.50
N ILE A 4 14.92 -20.82 -13.66
CA ILE A 4 14.37 -19.47 -13.79
C ILE A 4 12.86 -19.63 -13.56
N HIS A 5 12.37 -19.20 -12.40
CA HIS A 5 10.95 -19.07 -12.16
C HIS A 5 10.36 -18.22 -13.28
N LYS A 6 9.45 -18.84 -14.03
CA LYS A 6 8.66 -18.24 -15.10
C LYS A 6 8.15 -16.88 -14.63
N LEU A 7 8.64 -15.80 -15.21
CA LEU A 7 8.10 -14.45 -15.03
C LEU A 7 6.84 -14.33 -15.91
N GLU A 8 5.87 -15.23 -15.74
CA GLU A 8 4.59 -15.09 -16.43
C GLU A 8 3.79 -13.99 -15.76
N SER A 9 3.22 -13.12 -16.59
CA SER A 9 2.30 -12.05 -16.23
C SER A 9 2.91 -10.71 -15.79
N LEU A 10 3.64 -10.06 -16.70
CA LEU A 10 3.71 -8.58 -16.72
C LEU A 10 2.42 -7.94 -17.30
N GLN A 11 1.41 -8.73 -17.66
CA GLN A 11 0.21 -8.26 -18.37
C GLN A 11 -1.10 -8.40 -17.58
N HIS A 12 -1.11 -9.10 -16.45
CA HIS A 12 -2.28 -9.22 -15.60
C HIS A 12 -1.94 -8.70 -14.21
N PHE A 13 -2.18 -7.40 -14.00
CA PHE A 13 -2.23 -6.85 -12.66
C PHE A 13 -3.53 -7.32 -12.00
N PRO A 14 -3.49 -7.77 -10.73
CA PRO A 14 -4.70 -8.13 -10.00
C PRO A 14 -5.64 -6.93 -9.93
N ALA A 15 -6.94 -7.23 -9.91
CA ALA A 15 -7.98 -6.20 -9.83
C ALA A 15 -7.72 -5.30 -8.63
N GLN A 16 -7.70 -3.99 -8.88
CA GLN A 16 -7.37 -3.00 -7.86
C GLN A 16 -8.61 -2.63 -7.03
N GLY A 17 -8.41 -2.43 -5.75
CA GLY A 17 -9.49 -2.09 -4.82
C GLY A 17 -9.84 -0.61 -4.81
N THR A 18 -10.79 -0.26 -3.96
CA THR A 18 -11.37 1.08 -3.87
C THR A 18 -10.47 2.10 -3.16
N PHE A 19 -9.44 1.64 -2.44
CA PHE A 19 -8.48 2.51 -1.77
C PHE A 19 -7.33 2.92 -2.70
N LEU A 20 -7.24 2.41 -3.93
CA LEU A 20 -6.24 2.87 -4.89
C LEU A 20 -6.32 4.40 -5.08
N GLY A 21 -5.21 5.09 -4.85
CA GLY A 21 -5.11 6.55 -4.92
C GLY A 21 -5.62 7.30 -3.68
N ALA A 22 -6.15 6.60 -2.68
CA ALA A 22 -6.63 7.23 -1.46
C ALA A 22 -5.47 7.80 -0.62
N ARG A 23 -5.73 8.95 0.03
CA ARG A 23 -4.84 9.52 1.05
C ARG A 23 -5.01 8.76 2.35
N VAL A 24 -3.89 8.32 2.89
CA VAL A 24 -3.84 7.54 4.13
C VAL A 24 -2.83 8.15 5.09
N GLN A 25 -3.01 7.85 6.37
CA GLN A 25 -2.00 8.04 7.39
C GLN A 25 -1.48 6.68 7.83
N VAL A 26 -0.17 6.61 8.03
CA VAL A 26 0.57 5.40 8.35
C VAL A 26 1.30 5.59 9.67
N CYS A 27 1.30 4.57 10.53
CA CYS A 27 2.19 4.48 11.68
C CYS A 27 2.89 3.12 11.71
N PHE A 28 4.01 3.08 12.43
CA PHE A 28 4.82 1.88 12.61
C PHE A 28 4.74 1.47 14.07
N ASN A 29 4.71 0.17 14.33
CA ASN A 29 4.66 -0.39 15.68
C ASN A 29 3.51 0.17 16.56
N TYR A 30 2.38 0.54 15.95
CA TYR A 30 1.26 1.22 16.61
C TYR A 30 1.62 2.55 17.30
N ASP A 31 2.73 3.18 16.95
CA ASP A 31 3.11 4.48 17.49
C ASP A 31 2.27 5.60 16.86
N LEU A 32 1.14 5.92 17.51
CA LEU A 32 0.23 6.98 17.08
C LEU A 32 0.80 8.39 17.25
N SER A 33 1.95 8.56 17.90
CA SER A 33 2.63 9.86 18.01
C SER A 33 3.37 10.24 16.74
N ALA A 34 3.69 9.25 15.88
CA ALA A 34 4.41 9.41 14.63
C ALA A 34 3.54 8.95 13.45
N LEU A 35 2.70 9.87 12.96
CA LEU A 35 1.85 9.64 11.80
C LEU A 35 2.50 10.20 10.53
N TYR A 36 2.61 9.34 9.52
CA TYR A 36 3.19 9.66 8.23
C TYR A 36 2.08 9.70 7.17
N GLY A 37 2.03 10.78 6.38
CA GLY A 37 1.12 10.87 5.24
C GLY A 37 1.57 9.99 4.08
N GLY A 38 0.61 9.44 3.34
CA GLY A 38 0.89 8.68 2.14
C GLY A 38 -0.29 8.53 1.19
N VAL A 39 -0.03 7.89 0.06
CA VAL A 39 -1.01 7.54 -0.97
C VAL A 39 -0.94 6.05 -1.25
N VAL A 40 -2.07 5.37 -1.27
CA VAL A 40 -2.12 3.97 -1.73
C VAL A 40 -1.84 3.93 -3.23
N VAL A 41 -0.76 3.26 -3.63
CA VAL A 41 -0.35 3.13 -5.03
C VAL A 41 -0.67 1.77 -5.63
N ARG A 42 -1.03 0.81 -4.77
CA ARG A 42 -1.50 -0.52 -5.15
C ARG A 42 -2.38 -1.08 -4.05
N GLU A 43 -3.49 -1.70 -4.41
CA GLU A 43 -4.33 -2.47 -3.52
C GLU A 43 -4.90 -3.65 -4.31
N ASP A 44 -4.39 -4.84 -4.07
CA ASP A 44 -4.88 -6.04 -4.74
C ASP A 44 -6.12 -6.59 -4.03
N THR A 45 -7.23 -6.77 -4.76
CA THR A 45 -8.48 -7.36 -4.23
C THR A 45 -8.49 -8.89 -4.25
N VAL A 46 -7.54 -9.49 -4.96
CA VAL A 46 -7.37 -10.93 -5.11
C VAL A 46 -6.00 -11.30 -4.55
N GLU A 47 -5.84 -12.55 -4.11
CA GLU A 47 -4.56 -13.10 -3.64
C GLU A 47 -3.42 -12.68 -4.59
N PRO A 48 -2.33 -12.06 -4.08
CA PRO A 48 -1.85 -12.09 -2.70
C PRO A 48 -2.46 -11.07 -1.73
N GLY A 49 -3.39 -10.20 -2.15
CA GLY A 49 -3.97 -9.18 -1.28
C GLY A 49 -2.98 -8.11 -0.83
N LEU A 50 -2.02 -7.75 -1.70
CA LEU A 50 -0.96 -6.81 -1.39
C LEU A 50 -1.48 -5.37 -1.50
N MET A 51 -1.25 -4.57 -0.45
CA MET A 51 -1.40 -3.12 -0.49
C MET A 51 -0.04 -2.45 -0.34
N ILE A 52 0.26 -1.51 -1.25
CA ILE A 52 1.47 -0.69 -1.23
C ILE A 52 1.06 0.77 -1.07
N ILE A 53 1.70 1.44 -0.11
CA ILE A 53 1.49 2.82 0.22
C ILE A 53 2.79 3.58 -0.06
N ARG A 54 2.73 4.63 -0.87
CA ARG A 54 3.83 5.56 -1.06
C ARG A 54 3.71 6.67 -0.03
N LEU A 55 4.68 6.76 0.87
CA LEU A 55 4.78 7.83 1.85
C LEU A 55 5.11 9.16 1.16
N ASP A 56 4.78 10.26 1.82
CA ASP A 56 5.10 11.61 1.32
C ASP A 56 6.61 11.87 1.26
N SER A 57 7.42 11.10 2.01
CA SER A 57 8.89 11.09 1.91
C SER A 57 9.41 10.44 0.62
N GLY A 58 8.55 9.72 -0.13
CA GLY A 58 8.90 9.00 -1.35
C GLY A 58 9.18 7.51 -1.14
N GLU A 59 9.32 7.07 0.10
CA GLU A 59 9.47 5.65 0.43
C GLU A 59 8.17 4.87 0.22
N HIS A 60 8.28 3.58 -0.05
CA HIS A 60 7.14 2.69 -0.25
C HIS A 60 7.09 1.66 0.85
N VAL A 61 5.91 1.49 1.44
CA VAL A 61 5.69 0.54 2.53
C VAL A 61 4.49 -0.33 2.22
N THR A 62 4.53 -1.57 2.69
CA THR A 62 3.39 -2.47 2.55
C THR A 62 2.47 -2.39 3.76
N SER A 63 1.20 -2.74 3.59
CA SER A 63 0.24 -2.84 4.71
C SER A 63 0.60 -3.92 5.74
N LEU A 64 1.61 -4.76 5.46
CA LEU A 64 2.12 -5.76 6.40
C LEU A 64 3.19 -5.18 7.34
N GLU A 65 3.87 -4.12 6.90
CA GLU A 65 4.96 -3.47 7.65
C GLU A 65 4.46 -2.30 8.52
N CYS A 66 3.22 -1.87 8.31
CA CYS A 66 2.67 -0.69 8.95
C CYS A 66 1.18 -0.84 9.27
N GLN A 67 0.68 0.05 10.12
CA GLN A 67 -0.75 0.23 10.34
C GLN A 67 -1.16 1.51 9.62
N TRP A 68 -2.32 1.48 8.95
CA TRP A 68 -2.79 2.61 8.17
C TRP A 68 -4.27 2.90 8.45
N SER A 69 -4.66 4.14 8.26
CA SER A 69 -6.06 4.57 8.28
C SER A 69 -6.30 5.58 7.16
N MET A 70 -7.56 5.71 6.73
CA MET A 70 -7.92 6.77 5.79
C MET A 70 -7.67 8.13 6.45
N ALA A 71 -6.90 8.98 5.77
CA ALA A 71 -6.74 10.35 6.21
C ALA A 71 -8.12 11.00 6.17
N GLN A 72 -8.64 11.46 7.32
CA GLN A 72 -9.89 12.21 7.33
C GLN A 72 -9.74 13.42 6.41
N ALA A 73 -10.54 13.47 5.34
CA ALA A 73 -10.77 14.70 4.61
C ALA A 73 -11.32 15.70 5.63
N GLY A 74 -10.54 16.72 5.94
CA GLY A 74 -10.87 17.69 6.98
C GLY A 74 -12.30 18.19 6.81
N ARG A 75 -13.13 17.95 7.83
CA ARG A 75 -14.29 18.78 8.08
C ARG A 75 -13.74 20.16 8.44
N ALA A 76 -13.78 21.07 7.46
CA ALA A 76 -13.79 22.50 7.73
C ALA A 76 -15.14 22.88 8.36
#